data_AF-A0A6I5WVR1-F1
#
_entry.id   AF-A0A6I5WVR1-F1
#
_cell.length_a   1.000
_cell.length_b   1.000
_cell.length_c   1.000
_cell.angle_alpha   90.00
_cell.angle_beta   90.00
_cell.angle_gamma   90.00
#
_symmetry.space_group_name_H-M   'P 1'
#
loop_
_entity.id
_entity.type
_entity.pdbx_description
1 polymer ?
#
loop_
_entity_poly.entity_id
_entity_poly.type
_entity_poly.pdbx_seq_one_letter_code
_entity_poly.pdbx_strand_id
1 'polypeptide(L)'
;MVRRSESQFKADDRAYPIRVKFKAHIGGTRMLGLPEYPETWLRRELPKLAWSWGPAQSVGSAATAYYFRSIDDAQRFVAAFPQLELADAIDGPVYTSPAKSGVFGPRP
;
A
#
# COMPACT_ATOMS: atom_id res chain seq x y z
N MET A 1 -23.34 6.08 -24.95
CA MET A 1 -22.38 5.16 -24.29
C MET A 1 -21.42 5.99 -23.46
N VAL A 2 -21.64 6.10 -22.15
CA VAL A 2 -20.74 6.86 -21.27
C VAL A 2 -19.50 6.01 -21.03
N ARG A 3 -18.39 6.39 -21.68
CA ARG A 3 -17.08 5.81 -21.41
C ARG A 3 -16.69 6.26 -20.00
N ARG A 4 -17.03 5.47 -18.98
CA ARG A 4 -16.49 5.68 -17.63
C ARG A 4 -14.99 5.44 -17.77
N SER A 5 -14.20 6.50 -17.85
CA SER A 5 -12.76 6.41 -17.69
C SER A 5 -12.52 5.56 -16.45
N GLU A 6 -11.83 4.43 -16.60
CA GLU A 6 -11.40 3.66 -15.44
C GLU A 6 -10.66 4.65 -14.54
N SER A 7 -11.04 4.72 -13.26
CA SER A 7 -10.32 5.58 -12.30
C SER A 7 -8.83 5.29 -12.47
N GLN A 8 -8.00 6.33 -12.57
CA GLN A 8 -6.55 6.21 -12.77
C GLN A 8 -5.93 5.15 -11.84
N PHE A 9 -6.49 5.02 -10.63
CA PHE A 9 -6.16 3.98 -9.66
C PHE A 9 -6.28 2.53 -10.19
N LYS A 10 -7.35 2.21 -10.93
CA LYS A 10 -7.54 0.88 -11.54
C LYS A 10 -6.57 0.64 -12.71
N ALA A 11 -6.23 1.69 -13.45
CA ALA A 11 -5.25 1.60 -14.52
C ALA A 11 -3.84 1.35 -13.93
N ASP A 12 -3.48 2.07 -12.87
CA ASP A 12 -2.20 1.91 -12.18
C ASP A 12 -2.11 0.53 -11.50
N ASP A 13 -3.17 0.06 -10.84
CA ASP A 13 -3.20 -1.28 -10.22
C ASP A 13 -2.99 -2.40 -11.25
N ARG A 14 -3.39 -2.21 -12.51
CA ARG A 14 -3.11 -3.15 -13.60
C ARG A 14 -1.73 -2.97 -14.24
N ALA A 15 -1.19 -1.75 -14.22
CA ALA A 15 0.06 -1.41 -14.90
C ALA A 15 1.29 -1.71 -14.04
N TYR A 16 1.17 -1.60 -12.73
CA TYR A 16 2.28 -1.79 -11.79
C TYR A 16 2.17 -3.17 -11.11
N PRO A 17 3.19 -4.03 -11.25
CA PRO A 17 3.16 -5.38 -10.69
C PRO A 17 3.23 -5.41 -9.16
N ILE A 18 3.76 -4.34 -8.53
CA ILE A 18 4.02 -4.32 -7.09
C ILE A 18 3.21 -3.22 -6.45
N ARG A 19 2.48 -3.60 -5.40
CA ARG A 19 1.63 -2.70 -4.62
C ARG A 19 1.93 -2.87 -3.14
N VAL A 20 2.33 -1.78 -2.49
CA VAL A 20 2.56 -1.74 -1.04
C VAL A 20 1.54 -0.80 -0.41
N LYS A 21 0.83 -1.26 0.62
CA LYS A 21 -0.18 -0.46 1.33
C LYS A 21 0.34 -0.05 2.69
N PHE A 22 0.19 1.23 3.01
CA PHE A 22 0.53 1.79 4.32
C PHE A 22 -0.72 2.37 4.96
N LYS A 23 -0.77 2.39 6.30
CA LYS A 23 -1.92 2.96 7.01
C LYS A 23 -2.03 4.45 6.70
N ALA A 24 -3.23 4.93 6.38
CA ALA A 24 -3.44 6.34 6.15
C ALA A 24 -3.42 7.04 7.52
N HIS A 25 -2.40 7.85 7.75
CA HIS A 25 -2.30 8.62 8.98
C HIS A 25 -3.13 9.91 8.83
N ILE A 26 -4.21 10.02 9.60
CA ILE A 26 -5.22 11.08 9.54
C ILE A 26 -4.63 12.49 9.78
N GLY A 27 -3.41 12.59 10.33
CA GLY A 27 -2.66 13.85 10.53
C GLY A 27 -1.71 14.27 9.40
N GLY A 28 -1.60 13.48 8.33
CA GLY A 28 -0.61 13.70 7.28
C GLY A 28 0.83 13.38 7.70
N THR A 29 1.75 13.42 6.74
CA THR A 29 3.20 13.14 6.92
C THR A 29 3.87 14.02 7.98
N ARG A 30 3.36 15.24 8.20
CA ARG A 30 3.89 16.21 9.19
C ARG A 30 3.67 15.76 10.63
N MET A 31 2.62 14.98 10.91
CA MET A 31 2.37 14.43 12.25
C MET A 31 3.19 13.18 12.56
N LEU A 32 3.75 12.51 11.54
CA LEU A 32 4.59 11.33 11.72
C LEU A 32 6.05 11.67 12.03
N GLY A 33 6.42 12.95 12.02
CA GLY A 33 7.83 13.36 12.17
C GLY A 33 8.70 12.90 10.99
N LEU A 34 8.08 12.64 9.84
CA LEU A 34 8.81 12.24 8.64
C LEU A 34 9.75 13.36 8.19
N PRO A 35 11.01 13.05 7.85
CA PRO A 35 11.99 14.04 7.42
C PRO A 35 11.59 14.73 6.11
N GLU A 36 10.86 14.03 5.24
CA GLU A 36 10.31 14.56 4.00
C GLU A 36 9.00 13.86 3.60
N TYR A 37 8.27 14.45 2.64
CA TYR A 37 7.08 13.84 2.07
C TYR A 37 7.48 12.65 1.18
N PRO A 38 6.82 11.47 1.30
CA PRO A 38 7.09 10.30 0.46
C PRO A 38 7.05 10.60 -1.05
N GLU A 39 6.14 11.47 -1.49
CA GLU A 39 6.02 11.86 -2.89
C GLU A 39 7.22 12.69 -3.36
N THR A 40 7.84 13.49 -2.49
CA THR A 40 9.04 14.26 -2.79
C THR A 40 10.24 13.34 -2.95
N TRP A 41 10.42 12.39 -2.05
CA TRP A 41 11.48 11.38 -2.13
C TRP A 41 11.34 10.54 -3.40
N LEU A 42 10.12 10.07 -3.71
CA LEU A 42 9.85 9.27 -4.92
C LEU A 42 10.14 10.04 -6.21
N ARG A 43 9.88 11.35 -6.25
CA ARG A 43 10.23 12.21 -7.40
C ARG A 43 11.73 12.39 -7.57
N ARG A 44 12.50 12.33 -6.48
CA ARG A 44 13.95 12.52 -6.50
C ARG A 44 14.69 11.23 -6.84
N GLU A 45 14.29 10.13 -6.22
CA GLU A 45 15.04 8.86 -6.27
C GLU A 45 14.63 7.95 -7.44
N LEU A 46 13.37 8.03 -7.89
CA LEU A 46 12.84 7.11 -8.90
C LEU A 46 12.52 7.80 -10.23
N PRO A 47 12.77 7.13 -11.37
CA PRO A 47 12.44 7.68 -12.66
C PRO A 47 10.93 7.90 -12.84
N LYS A 48 10.57 8.85 -13.71
CA LYS A 48 9.17 9.09 -14.09
C LYS A 48 8.55 7.78 -14.58
N LEU A 49 7.33 7.48 -14.14
CA LEU A 49 6.58 6.25 -14.42
C LEU A 49 7.11 4.95 -13.77
N ALA A 50 8.14 5.01 -12.93
CA ALA A 50 8.56 3.85 -12.12
C ALA A 50 7.63 3.62 -10.90
N TRP A 51 6.85 4.64 -10.55
CA TRP A 51 5.97 4.63 -9.40
C TRP A 51 4.65 5.37 -9.68
N SER A 52 3.62 5.00 -8.92
CA SER A 52 2.37 5.74 -8.77
C SER A 52 1.89 5.61 -7.32
N TRP A 53 0.94 6.45 -6.90
CA TRP A 53 0.33 6.35 -5.59
C TRP A 53 -1.13 6.76 -5.63
N GLY A 54 -1.91 6.26 -4.69
CA GLY A 54 -3.30 6.63 -4.59
C GLY A 54 -3.97 6.23 -3.27
N PRO A 55 -5.16 6.77 -3.00
CA PRO A 55 -5.95 6.37 -1.84
C PRO A 55 -6.34 4.90 -1.97
N ALA A 56 -6.23 4.17 -0.86
CA ALA A 56 -6.58 2.77 -0.79
C ALA A 56 -7.38 2.48 0.48
N GLN A 57 -7.94 1.28 0.53
CA GLN A 57 -8.52 0.73 1.75
C GLN A 57 -7.75 -0.52 2.15
N SER A 58 -7.54 -0.67 3.44
CA SER A 58 -7.16 -1.92 4.07
C SER A 58 -8.26 -2.35 5.05
N VAL A 59 -8.18 -3.57 5.55
CA VAL A 59 -9.19 -4.10 6.46
C VAL A 59 -9.20 -3.26 7.73
N GLY A 60 -10.35 -2.63 8.02
CA GLY A 60 -10.55 -1.81 9.21
C GLY A 60 -9.93 -0.41 9.18
N SER A 61 -9.28 0.02 8.08
CA SER A 61 -8.69 1.37 8.01
C SER A 61 -8.57 1.93 6.59
N ALA A 62 -8.56 3.26 6.50
CA ALA A 62 -8.05 3.92 5.31
C ALA A 62 -6.55 3.62 5.15
N ALA A 63 -6.10 3.54 3.90
CA ALA A 63 -4.71 3.25 3.55
C ALA A 63 -4.26 4.13 2.38
N THR A 64 -2.95 4.24 2.21
CA THR A 64 -2.35 4.78 0.98
C THR A 64 -1.62 3.64 0.29
N ALA A 65 -1.91 3.42 -0.99
CA ALA A 65 -1.19 2.44 -1.80
C ALA A 65 -0.12 3.14 -2.63
N TYR A 66 1.10 2.64 -2.55
CA TYR A 66 2.18 2.97 -3.47
C TYR A 66 2.41 1.80 -4.42
N TYR A 67 2.54 2.13 -5.70
CA TYR A 67 2.70 1.22 -6.81
C TYR A 67 4.11 1.35 -7.37
N PHE A 68 4.77 0.22 -7.63
CA PHE A 68 6.15 0.15 -8.09
C PHE A 68 6.30 -0.83 -9.24
N ARG A 69 7.29 -0.59 -10.11
CA ARG A 69 7.68 -1.55 -11.16
C ARG A 69 8.66 -2.60 -10.69
N SER A 70 9.55 -2.27 -9.75
CA SER A 70 10.58 -3.17 -9.21
C SER A 70 10.43 -3.38 -7.72
N ILE A 71 10.78 -4.58 -7.25
CA ILE A 71 10.82 -4.90 -5.81
C ILE A 71 11.92 -4.10 -5.14
N ASP A 72 13.03 -3.87 -5.83
CA ASP A 72 14.15 -3.09 -5.33
C ASP A 72 13.71 -1.64 -4.99
N ASP A 73 12.90 -1.03 -5.87
CA ASP A 73 12.36 0.32 -5.64
C ASP A 73 11.42 0.35 -4.44
N ALA A 74 10.56 -0.66 -4.30
CA ALA A 74 9.66 -0.79 -3.16
C ALA A 74 10.43 -1.00 -1.84
N GLN A 75 11.51 -1.79 -1.86
CA GLN A 75 12.36 -2.01 -0.70
C GLN A 75 13.10 -0.73 -0.29
N ARG A 76 13.67 0.01 -1.25
CA ARG A 76 14.30 1.31 -0.97
C ARG A 76 13.33 2.28 -0.36
N PHE A 77 12.09 2.31 -0.85
CA PHE A 77 11.04 3.16 -0.28
C PHE A 77 10.72 2.78 1.16
N VAL A 78 10.50 1.50 1.46
CA VAL A 78 10.24 1.03 2.83
C VAL A 78 11.42 1.33 3.76
N ALA A 79 12.66 1.17 3.27
CA ALA A 79 13.87 1.48 4.03
C ALA A 79 14.06 2.98 4.29
N ALA A 80 13.64 3.85 3.37
CA ALA A 80 13.67 5.30 3.53
C ALA A 80 12.59 5.80 4.51
N PHE A 81 11.48 5.07 4.62
CA PHE A 81 10.34 5.43 5.45
C PHE A 81 9.98 4.32 6.47
N PRO A 82 10.91 3.95 7.39
CA PRO A 82 10.66 2.88 8.35
C PRO A 82 9.57 3.24 9.38
N GLN A 83 9.23 4.53 9.49
CA GLN A 83 8.15 5.03 10.34
C GLN A 83 6.75 4.80 9.74
N LEU A 84 6.65 4.49 8.44
CA LEU A 84 5.38 4.16 7.82
C LEU A 84 4.97 2.75 8.20
N GLU A 85 3.82 2.63 8.85
CA GLU A 85 3.27 1.33 9.21
C GLU A 85 2.59 0.71 8.00
N LEU A 86 3.00 -0.52 7.66
CA LEU A 86 2.29 -1.31 6.66
C LEU A 86 0.84 -1.48 7.10
N ALA A 87 -0.10 -1.33 6.16
CA ALA A 87 -1.52 -1.59 6.41
C ALA A 87 -1.79 -3.09 6.41
N ASP A 88 -0.94 -3.83 7.13
CA ASP A 88 -1.09 -5.25 7.34
C ASP A 88 -2.20 -5.46 8.38
N ALA A 89 -3.24 -6.16 7.94
CA ALA A 89 -4.35 -6.55 8.77
C ALA A 89 -4.40 -8.07 8.93
N ILE A 90 -3.37 -8.79 8.49
CA ILE A 90 -3.32 -10.26 8.57
C ILE A 90 -3.50 -10.71 10.03
N ASP A 91 -2.96 -10.03 11.03
CA ASP A 91 -3.20 -10.34 12.45
C ASP A 91 -4.43 -9.64 13.05
N GLY A 92 -5.12 -8.83 12.25
CA GLY A 92 -6.30 -8.10 12.69
C GLY A 92 -7.50 -9.01 12.99
N PRO A 93 -8.32 -8.67 14.01
CA PRO A 93 -9.51 -9.46 14.39
C PRO A 93 -10.59 -9.45 13.30
N VAL A 94 -10.54 -8.48 12.37
CA VAL A 94 -11.52 -8.30 11.29
C VAL A 94 -11.09 -9.01 10.00
N TYR A 95 -9.84 -9.52 9.93
CA TYR A 95 -9.34 -10.22 8.75
C TYR A 95 -9.73 -11.69 8.77
N THR A 96 -10.69 -12.04 7.91
CA THR A 96 -11.14 -13.41 7.67
C THR A 96 -10.46 -13.97 6.43
N SER A 97 -9.63 -14.99 6.63
CA SER A 97 -9.02 -15.77 5.54
C SER A 97 -9.41 -17.24 5.71
N PRO A 98 -9.64 -18.00 4.62
CA PRO A 98 -9.90 -19.44 4.69
C PRO A 98 -8.84 -20.22 5.49
N ALA A 99 -7.59 -19.74 5.47
CA ALA A 99 -6.48 -20.31 6.25
C ALA A 99 -6.57 -20.03 7.76
N LYS A 100 -7.24 -18.96 8.19
CA LYS A 100 -7.50 -18.66 9.61
C LYS A 100 -8.68 -19.46 10.18
N SER A 101 -9.66 -19.79 9.34
CA SER A 101 -10.80 -20.65 9.72
C SER A 101 -10.46 -22.14 9.77
N GLY A 102 -9.19 -22.51 9.55
CA GLY A 102 -8.70 -23.89 9.63
C GLY A 102 -8.62 -24.37 11.08
N VAL A 103 -9.76 -24.67 11.69
CA VAL A 103 -9.84 -25.67 12.76
C VAL A 103 -9.37 -27.00 12.14
N PHE A 104 -8.06 -27.25 12.19
CA PHE A 104 -7.53 -28.61 12.12
C PHE A 104 -7.96 -29.32 13.41
N GLY A 105 -9.22 -29.73 13.46
CA GLY A 105 -9.67 -30.70 14.45
C GLY A 105 -8.99 -32.04 14.12
N PRO A 106 -8.45 -32.78 15.12
CA PRO A 106 -7.95 -34.12 14.88
C PRO A 106 -9.11 -34.99 14.39
N ARG A 107 -8.98 -35.61 13.23
CA ARG A 107 -9.93 -36.66 12.81
C ARG A 107 -9.71 -37.90 13.69
N PRO A 108 -10.79 -38.50 14.25
CA PRO A 108 -10.72 -39.83 14.86
C PRO A 108 -10.50 -40.92 13.81
#